data_AF-A0A564Y2X9-F1
#
_entry.id   AF-A0A564Y2X9-F1
#
_cell.length_a   1.000
_cell.length_b   1.000
_cell.length_c   1.000
_cell.angle_alpha   90.00
_cell.angle_beta   90.00
_cell.angle_gamma   90.00
#
_symmetry.space_group_name_H-M   'P 1'
#
loop_
_entity.id
_entity.type
_entity.pdbx_description
1 polymer ?
#
loop_
_entity_poly.entity_id
_entity_poly.type
_entity_poly.pdbx_seq_one_letter_code
_entity_poly.pdbx_strand_id
1 'polypeptide(L)'
;MEQSQSCLQNLQSLEHKCNINSPRDLEFGKNWLMILLNSNGIDINELLQNTINVVDKKSTKVNTLSFLGETNTGKMMLTNLNKSHLTVGTINRRGDQSQFHFDNLLNRTFGIMEEPRITNATKNALLGGDRFEIGLKYGSKEFLERIPIIAAMNEDLDVPLHHIDRNALLALLDYVNAIC
;
A
#
# COMPACT_ATOMS: atom_id res chain seq x y z
N MET A 1 18.72 5.90 -10.69
CA MET A 1 17.40 6.50 -10.97
C MET A 1 16.58 5.41 -11.62
N GLU A 2 15.71 4.74 -10.86
CA GLU A 2 14.72 3.84 -11.46
C GLU A 2 13.88 4.69 -12.40
N GLN A 3 13.98 4.40 -13.70
CA GLN A 3 13.10 5.00 -14.69
C GLN A 3 11.66 4.69 -14.27
N SER A 4 10.75 5.63 -14.55
CA SER A 4 9.29 5.52 -14.41
C SER A 4 8.72 4.38 -15.27
N GLN A 5 9.17 3.15 -15.03
CA GLN A 5 8.68 1.93 -15.63
C GLN A 5 7.46 1.49 -14.82
N SER A 6 6.43 1.03 -15.54
CA SER A 6 5.22 0.47 -14.92
C SER A 6 5.61 -0.69 -14.00
N CYS A 7 4.84 -0.89 -12.93
CA CYS A 7 4.94 -2.04 -12.03
C CYS A 7 5.08 -3.36 -12.81
N LEU A 8 4.33 -3.53 -13.90
CA LEU A 8 4.42 -4.71 -14.77
C LEU A 8 5.77 -4.83 -15.48
N GLN A 9 6.35 -3.72 -15.92
CA GLN A 9 7.66 -3.71 -16.58
C GLN A 9 8.78 -4.04 -15.58
N ASN A 10 8.67 -3.55 -14.34
CA ASN A 10 9.60 -3.89 -13.27
C ASN A 10 9.52 -5.37 -12.90
N LEU A 11 8.30 -5.94 -12.81
CA LEU A 11 8.08 -7.36 -12.55
C LEU A 11 8.65 -8.27 -13.66
N GLN A 12 8.63 -7.81 -14.92
CA GLN A 12 9.14 -8.58 -16.06
C GLN A 12 10.66 -8.44 -16.26
N SER A 13 11.26 -7.32 -15.85
CA SER A 13 12.66 -7.00 -16.10
C SER A 13 13.60 -7.28 -14.92
N LEU A 14 13.09 -7.26 -13.69
CA LEU A 14 13.90 -7.45 -12.49
C LEU A 14 13.92 -8.92 -12.05
N GLU A 15 15.12 -9.45 -11.76
CA GLU A 15 15.26 -10.82 -11.26
C GLU A 15 14.51 -11.03 -9.95
N HIS A 16 13.60 -12.00 -9.93
CA HIS A 16 12.93 -12.42 -8.69
C HIS A 16 13.85 -13.32 -7.89
N LYS A 17 14.46 -12.79 -6.82
CA LYS A 17 15.16 -13.60 -5.83
C LYS A 17 14.15 -14.31 -4.93
N CYS A 18 13.53 -15.34 -5.50
CA CYS A 18 12.65 -16.26 -4.78
C CYS A 18 13.53 -17.31 -4.09
N ASN A 19 13.61 -17.26 -2.76
CA ASN A 19 14.34 -18.28 -2.00
C ASN A 19 13.44 -19.52 -1.84
N ILE A 20 13.31 -20.29 -2.92
CA ILE A 20 12.47 -21.49 -2.95
C ILE A 20 13.33 -22.69 -2.59
N ASN A 21 13.03 -23.32 -1.45
CA ASN A 21 13.73 -24.53 -0.99
C ASN A 21 13.35 -25.76 -1.82
N SER A 22 12.10 -25.84 -2.30
CA SER A 22 11.65 -26.87 -3.23
C SER A 22 10.48 -26.42 -4.12
N PRO A 23 10.32 -27.00 -5.33
CA PRO A 23 9.15 -26.73 -6.18
C PRO A 23 7.80 -27.07 -5.53
N ARG A 24 7.78 -28.00 -4.56
CA ARG A 24 6.56 -28.34 -3.83
C ARG A 24 6.13 -27.21 -2.91
N ASP A 25 7.07 -26.51 -2.29
CA ASP A 25 6.77 -25.39 -1.39
C ASP A 25 6.11 -24.23 -2.15
N LEU A 26 6.52 -24.01 -3.40
CA LEU A 26 5.88 -23.05 -4.29
C LEU A 26 4.43 -23.43 -4.59
N GLU A 27 4.18 -24.70 -4.92
CA GLU A 27 2.84 -25.20 -5.20
C GLU A 27 1.92 -25.13 -3.97
N PHE A 28 2.46 -25.46 -2.79
CA PHE A 28 1.74 -25.29 -1.52
C PHE A 28 1.41 -23.83 -1.23
N GLY A 29 2.38 -22.92 -1.41
CA GLY A 29 2.17 -21.49 -1.21
C GLY A 29 1.12 -20.92 -2.16
N LYS A 30 1.15 -21.32 -3.43
CA LYS A 30 0.15 -20.94 -4.43
C LYS A 30 -1.25 -21.45 -4.07
N ASN A 31 -1.38 -22.73 -3.72
CA ASN A 31 -2.66 -23.30 -3.33
C ASN A 31 -3.22 -22.64 -2.08
N TRP A 32 -2.38 -22.38 -1.07
CA TRP A 32 -2.80 -21.66 0.12
C TRP A 32 -3.27 -20.23 -0.20
N LEU A 33 -2.55 -19.50 -1.05
CA LEU A 33 -2.94 -18.16 -1.48
C LEU A 33 -4.30 -18.18 -2.21
N MET A 34 -4.51 -19.14 -3.12
CA MET A 34 -5.79 -19.28 -3.82
C MET A 34 -6.93 -19.61 -2.87
N ILE A 35 -6.71 -20.48 -1.87
CA ILE A 35 -7.71 -20.79 -0.83
C ILE A 35 -8.04 -19.54 -0.02
N LEU A 36 -7.04 -18.74 0.35
CA LEU A 36 -7.24 -17.49 1.08
C LEU A 36 -8.08 -16.53 0.23
N LEU A 37 -7.69 -16.25 -1.01
CA LEU A 37 -8.41 -15.33 -1.88
C LEU A 37 -9.86 -15.80 -2.12
N ASN A 38 -10.06 -17.09 -2.42
CA ASN A 38 -11.38 -17.66 -2.65
C ASN A 38 -12.28 -17.61 -1.41
N SER A 39 -11.72 -17.89 -0.22
CA SER A 39 -12.47 -17.82 1.05
C SER A 39 -12.97 -16.40 1.35
N ASN A 40 -12.22 -15.40 0.91
CA ASN A 40 -12.58 -13.99 1.06
C ASN A 40 -13.42 -13.45 -0.13
N GLY A 41 -13.71 -14.29 -1.14
CA GLY A 41 -14.40 -13.85 -2.37
C GLY A 41 -13.60 -12.87 -3.22
N ILE A 42 -12.28 -12.85 -3.10
CA ILE A 42 -11.38 -11.94 -3.82
C ILE A 42 -10.96 -12.57 -5.14
N ASP A 43 -11.29 -11.94 -6.27
CA ASP A 43 -10.76 -12.32 -7.57
C ASP A 43 -9.29 -11.87 -7.69
N ILE A 44 -8.39 -12.81 -8.00
CA ILE A 44 -6.96 -12.53 -8.12
C ILE A 44 -6.63 -11.57 -9.26
N ASN A 45 -7.38 -11.62 -10.37
CA ASN A 45 -7.17 -10.72 -11.50
C ASN A 45 -7.63 -9.31 -11.16
N GLU A 46 -8.77 -9.18 -10.48
CA GLU A 46 -9.25 -7.89 -9.98
C GLU A 46 -8.27 -7.28 -8.98
N LEU A 47 -7.79 -8.07 -8.01
CA LEU A 47 -6.79 -7.63 -7.05
C LEU A 47 -5.50 -7.15 -7.73
N LEU A 48 -5.00 -7.91 -8.72
CA LEU A 48 -3.81 -7.54 -9.49
C LEU A 48 -4.04 -6.25 -10.31
N GLN A 49 -5.19 -6.12 -10.98
CA GLN A 49 -5.51 -4.91 -11.75
C GLN A 49 -5.62 -3.69 -10.84
N ASN A 50 -6.28 -3.80 -9.69
CA ASN A 50 -6.41 -2.71 -8.73
C ASN A 50 -5.03 -2.30 -8.19
N THR A 51 -4.18 -3.27 -7.86
CA THR A 51 -2.79 -3.02 -7.45
C THR A 51 -2.01 -2.29 -8.55
N ILE A 52 -2.07 -2.75 -9.80
CA ILE A 52 -1.39 -2.09 -10.92
C ILE A 52 -1.93 -0.67 -11.13
N ASN A 53 -3.25 -0.48 -11.08
CA ASN A 53 -3.88 0.82 -11.31
C ASN A 53 -3.46 1.85 -10.25
N VAL A 54 -3.33 1.44 -8.99
CA VAL A 54 -2.88 2.28 -7.88
C VAL A 54 -1.37 2.54 -7.96
N VAL A 55 -0.55 1.50 -8.09
CA VAL A 55 0.93 1.62 -8.12
C VAL A 55 1.41 2.40 -9.35
N ASP A 56 0.80 2.20 -10.52
CA ASP A 56 1.11 2.96 -11.74
C ASP A 56 0.42 4.33 -11.79
N LYS A 57 -0.32 4.72 -10.74
CA LYS A 57 -1.01 6.02 -10.63
C LYS A 57 -1.95 6.30 -11.80
N LYS A 58 -2.60 5.27 -12.37
CA LYS A 58 -3.47 5.40 -13.55
C LYS A 58 -4.70 6.28 -13.30
N SER A 59 -5.16 6.33 -12.05
CA SER A 59 -6.18 7.27 -11.60
C SER A 59 -5.52 8.47 -10.93
N THR A 60 -6.03 9.68 -11.17
CA THR A 60 -5.62 10.90 -10.44
C THR A 60 -6.34 11.06 -9.11
N LYS A 61 -7.45 10.34 -8.90
CA LYS A 61 -8.26 10.41 -7.67
C LYS A 61 -7.88 9.33 -6.67
N VAL A 62 -7.72 8.10 -7.14
CA VAL A 62 -7.41 6.96 -6.27
C VAL A 62 -5.90 6.83 -6.18
N ASN A 63 -5.36 6.96 -4.98
CA ASN A 63 -3.92 6.84 -4.71
C ASN A 63 -3.59 5.71 -3.73
N THR A 64 -4.60 5.09 -3.14
CA THR A 64 -4.39 4.10 -2.07
C THR A 64 -5.21 2.84 -2.29
N LEU A 65 -4.56 1.69 -2.16
CA LEU A 65 -5.20 0.38 -2.08
C LEU A 65 -5.28 -0.03 -0.61
N SER A 66 -6.48 -0.28 -0.09
CA SER A 66 -6.70 -0.61 1.33
C SER A 66 -7.22 -2.04 1.47
N PHE A 67 -6.48 -2.87 2.19
CA PHE A 67 -6.93 -4.16 2.68
C PHE A 67 -7.61 -3.97 4.03
N LEU A 68 -8.90 -4.30 4.12
CA LEU A 68 -9.70 -4.18 5.33
C LEU A 68 -10.08 -5.57 5.86
N GLY A 69 -9.95 -5.81 7.16
CA GLY A 69 -10.38 -7.07 7.79
C GLY A 69 -9.82 -7.24 9.20
N GLU A 70 -10.23 -8.26 9.97
CA GLU A 70 -9.75 -8.44 11.34
C GLU A 70 -8.25 -8.79 11.45
N THR A 71 -7.69 -8.70 12.67
CA THR A 71 -6.30 -9.13 12.91
C THR A 71 -6.10 -10.58 12.47
N ASN A 72 -4.95 -10.90 11.87
CA ASN A 72 -4.59 -12.23 11.36
C ASN A 72 -5.31 -12.70 10.07
N THR A 73 -6.05 -11.84 9.36
CA THR A 73 -6.63 -12.16 8.04
C THR A 73 -5.62 -12.18 6.87
N GLY A 74 -4.32 -12.14 7.15
CA GLY A 74 -3.28 -12.20 6.10
C GLY A 74 -3.03 -10.89 5.32
N LYS A 75 -3.64 -9.76 5.69
CA LYS A 75 -3.44 -8.46 5.01
C LYS A 75 -1.97 -8.04 4.88
N MET A 76 -1.20 -8.23 5.94
CA MET A 76 0.23 -7.90 5.94
C MET A 76 1.00 -8.80 4.97
N MET A 77 0.60 -10.07 4.85
CA MET A 77 1.18 -10.99 3.89
C MET A 77 0.86 -10.55 2.45
N LEU A 78 -0.39 -10.20 2.16
CA LEU A 78 -0.78 -9.65 0.83
C LEU A 78 0.00 -8.38 0.50
N THR A 79 0.15 -7.48 1.46
CA THR A 79 0.92 -6.24 1.30
C THR A 79 2.41 -6.51 1.10
N ASN A 80 2.96 -7.55 1.74
CA ASN A 80 4.34 -7.97 1.59
C ASN A 80 4.63 -8.65 0.25
N LEU A 81 3.65 -9.35 -0.35
CA LEU A 81 3.80 -9.93 -1.68
C LEU A 81 4.07 -8.84 -2.73
N ASN A 82 3.50 -7.65 -2.55
CA ASN A 82 3.72 -6.50 -3.43
C ASN A 82 5.11 -5.84 -3.26
N LYS A 83 5.90 -6.22 -2.24
CA LYS A 83 7.23 -5.64 -1.98
C LYS A 83 8.31 -6.22 -2.89
N SER A 84 8.08 -7.37 -3.53
CA SER A 84 9.09 -7.91 -4.42
C SER A 84 9.28 -6.94 -5.59
N HIS A 85 10.54 -6.59 -5.89
CA HIS A 85 10.96 -5.77 -7.05
C HIS A 85 10.82 -4.25 -6.96
N LEU A 86 10.19 -3.69 -5.93
CA LEU A 86 10.00 -2.24 -5.84
C LEU A 86 10.65 -1.66 -4.57
N THR A 87 11.09 -0.40 -4.64
CA THR A 87 11.58 0.29 -3.46
C THR A 87 10.39 0.74 -2.60
N VAL A 88 10.29 0.20 -1.39
CA VAL A 88 9.12 0.41 -0.52
C VAL A 88 9.51 1.19 0.73
N GLY A 89 8.72 2.20 1.06
CA GLY A 89 8.79 2.87 2.36
C GLY A 89 7.68 2.37 3.29
N THR A 90 8.00 2.11 4.55
CA THR A 90 7.00 1.67 5.55
C THR A 90 6.68 2.80 6.53
N ILE A 91 5.39 2.94 6.81
CA ILE A 91 4.84 3.94 7.72
C ILE A 91 4.19 3.18 8.88
N ASN A 92 4.82 3.28 10.05
CA ASN A 92 4.37 2.59 11.26
C ASN A 92 3.62 3.55 12.18
N ARG A 93 2.62 3.05 12.92
CA ARG A 93 1.85 3.79 13.95
C ARG A 93 2.70 4.63 14.92
N ARG A 94 3.92 4.17 15.26
CA ARG A 94 4.80 4.84 16.23
C ARG A 94 5.51 6.08 15.68
N GLY A 95 5.52 6.28 14.36
CA GLY A 95 6.21 7.40 13.73
C GLY A 95 5.45 8.73 13.79
N ASP A 96 4.16 8.71 14.12
CA ASP A 96 3.27 9.89 14.23
C ASP A 96 3.74 10.91 15.29
N GLN A 97 4.63 10.48 16.20
CA GLN A 97 5.26 11.34 17.21
C GLN A 97 6.54 12.03 16.75
N SER A 98 7.00 11.77 15.52
CA SER A 98 8.23 12.30 14.97
C SER A 98 7.96 13.23 13.79
N GLN A 99 8.64 14.38 13.75
CA GLN A 99 8.61 15.30 12.61
C GLN A 99 9.20 14.69 11.32
N PHE A 100 9.85 13.53 11.42
CA PHE A 100 10.49 12.79 10.32
C PHE A 100 9.68 11.56 9.89
N HIS A 101 8.38 11.54 10.19
CA HIS A 101 7.52 10.37 10.00
C HIS A 101 7.55 9.81 8.55
N PHE A 102 7.73 10.68 7.56
CA PHE A 102 7.64 10.37 6.14
C PHE A 102 8.99 10.36 5.40
N ASP A 103 10.10 10.57 6.11
CA ASP A 103 11.47 10.58 5.55
C ASP A 103 11.76 9.28 4.76
N ASN A 104 11.27 8.14 5.28
CA ASN A 104 11.42 6.83 4.66
C ASN A 104 10.72 6.65 3.30
N LEU A 105 9.81 7.56 2.92
CA LEU A 105 9.07 7.51 1.66
C LEU A 105 9.80 8.21 0.51
N LEU A 106 10.84 9.01 0.81
CA LEU A 106 11.60 9.67 -0.25
C LEU A 106 12.26 8.66 -1.17
N ASN A 107 12.15 8.94 -2.48
CA ASN A 107 12.72 8.11 -3.54
C ASN A 107 12.24 6.64 -3.49
N ARG A 108 11.05 6.39 -2.94
CA ARG A 108 10.39 5.07 -2.96
C ARG A 108 9.33 5.01 -4.04
N THR A 109 9.12 3.83 -4.61
CA THR A 109 8.09 3.59 -5.61
C THR A 109 6.69 3.66 -5.02
N PHE A 110 6.48 3.07 -3.83
CA PHE A 110 5.21 3.12 -3.11
C PHE A 110 5.40 3.03 -1.59
N GLY A 111 4.40 3.47 -0.84
CA GLY A 111 4.37 3.43 0.61
C GLY A 111 3.47 2.30 1.14
N ILE A 112 3.86 1.69 2.25
CA ILE A 112 3.02 0.75 2.99
C ILE A 112 2.63 1.34 4.33
N MET A 113 1.34 1.32 4.63
CA MET A 113 0.78 1.72 5.90
C MET A 113 0.21 0.53 6.67
N GLU A 114 0.72 0.31 7.87
CA GLU A 114 0.14 -0.66 8.81
C GLU A 114 -0.71 0.07 9.84
N GLU A 115 -2.02 -0.21 9.85
CA GLU A 115 -3.00 0.40 10.74
C GLU A 115 -2.88 1.93 10.85
N PRO A 116 -2.93 2.67 9.72
CA PRO A 116 -2.69 4.11 9.71
C PRO A 116 -3.70 4.86 10.59
N ARG A 117 -3.22 5.92 11.24
CA ARG A 117 -4.07 6.92 11.87
C ARG A 117 -4.32 8.05 10.87
N ILE A 118 -5.59 8.37 10.63
CA ILE A 118 -5.94 9.48 9.75
C ILE A 118 -5.82 10.78 10.52
N THR A 119 -4.84 11.59 10.12
CA THR A 119 -4.76 13.00 10.45
C THR A 119 -5.07 13.81 9.18
N ASN A 120 -5.35 15.11 9.31
CA ASN A 120 -5.57 15.98 8.14
C ASN A 120 -4.36 15.99 7.19
N ALA A 121 -3.15 15.85 7.71
CA ALA A 121 -1.93 15.76 6.90
C ALA A 121 -1.88 14.42 6.13
N THR A 122 -2.20 13.30 6.78
CA THR A 122 -2.20 11.97 6.14
C THR A 122 -3.30 11.87 5.07
N LYS A 123 -4.47 12.47 5.31
CA LYS A 123 -5.63 12.39 4.42
C LYS A 123 -5.37 13.00 3.04
N ASN A 124 -5.02 14.28 2.98
CA ASN A 124 -4.89 14.95 1.68
C ASN A 124 -3.56 14.60 1.00
N ALA A 125 -2.49 14.48 1.79
CA ALA A 125 -1.15 14.35 1.23
C ALA A 125 -0.79 12.91 0.84
N LEU A 126 -1.17 11.92 1.66
CA LEU A 126 -0.83 10.51 1.40
C LEU A 126 -1.98 9.79 0.71
N LEU A 127 -3.21 9.91 1.21
CA LEU A 127 -4.35 9.26 0.57
C LEU A 127 -4.82 10.00 -0.68
N GLY A 128 -4.75 11.33 -0.69
CA GLY A 128 -5.05 12.16 -1.86
C GLY A 128 -3.91 12.24 -2.89
N GLY A 129 -2.68 12.02 -2.43
CA GLY A 129 -1.50 12.12 -3.30
C GLY A 129 -1.06 13.56 -3.57
N ASP A 130 -1.51 14.53 -2.76
CA ASP A 130 -1.05 15.90 -2.86
C ASP A 130 0.43 16.04 -2.46
N ARG A 131 1.16 16.90 -3.16
CA ARG A 131 2.54 17.22 -2.83
C ARG A 131 2.61 17.94 -1.48
N PHE A 132 3.47 17.48 -0.57
CA PHE A 132 3.62 18.10 0.74
C PHE A 132 5.07 18.14 1.23
N GLU A 133 5.34 19.10 2.13
CA GLU A 133 6.66 19.28 2.72
C GLU A 133 6.87 18.31 3.88
N ILE A 134 8.00 17.61 3.89
CA ILE A 134 8.42 16.67 4.93
C ILE A 134 9.74 17.12 5.56
N GLY A 135 9.87 16.91 6.86
CA GLY A 135 11.14 17.07 7.56
C GLY A 135 12.03 15.85 7.34
N LEU A 136 13.34 16.07 7.12
CA LEU A 136 14.33 15.01 7.02
C LEU A 136 15.19 14.98 8.27
N LYS A 137 15.50 13.77 8.76
CA LYS A 137 16.32 13.59 9.96
C LYS A 137 17.74 14.14 9.76
N TYR A 138 18.23 14.07 8.52
CA TYR A 138 19.56 14.53 8.12
C TYR A 138 19.45 15.38 6.85
N GLY A 139 18.89 16.58 6.96
CA GLY A 139 18.80 17.46 5.80
C GLY A 139 17.91 18.67 6.00
N SER A 140 17.77 19.44 4.92
CA SER A 140 16.71 20.44 4.81
C SER A 140 15.39 19.75 4.51
N LYS A 141 14.28 20.44 4.73
CA LYS A 141 12.97 19.93 4.36
C LYS A 141 12.90 19.66 2.86
N GLU A 142 12.24 18.58 2.48
CA GLU A 142 12.01 18.21 1.08
C GLU A 142 10.53 18.08 0.80
N PHE A 143 10.16 18.14 -0.48
CA PHE A 143 8.78 17.89 -0.89
C PHE A 143 8.63 16.44 -1.32
N LEU A 144 7.72 15.72 -0.67
CA LEU A 144 7.29 14.41 -1.13
C LEU A 144 6.28 14.60 -2.26
N GLU A 145 6.60 14.05 -3.43
CA GLU A 145 5.67 13.96 -4.55
C GLU A 145 4.62 12.87 -4.33
N ARG A 146 3.59 12.83 -5.18
CA ARG A 146 2.55 11.82 -5.14
C ARG A 146 3.17 10.42 -5.11
N ILE A 147 2.99 9.70 -4.00
CA ILE A 147 3.43 8.32 -3.82
C ILE A 147 2.19 7.43 -3.60
N PRO A 148 2.03 6.33 -4.35
CA PRO A 148 0.89 5.44 -4.15
C PRO A 148 1.05 4.69 -2.83
N ILE A 149 -0.06 4.42 -2.16
CA ILE A 149 -0.07 3.80 -0.83
C ILE A 149 -0.79 2.45 -0.89
N ILE A 150 -0.22 1.45 -0.21
CA ILE A 150 -0.92 0.20 0.11
C ILE A 150 -1.10 0.17 1.62
N ALA A 151 -2.32 0.04 2.08
CA ALA A 151 -2.64 0.10 3.49
C ALA A 151 -3.32 -1.18 3.96
N ALA A 152 -2.94 -1.65 5.16
CA ALA A 152 -3.57 -2.76 5.84
C ALA A 152 -4.28 -2.26 7.10
N MET A 153 -5.58 -2.49 7.20
CA MET A 153 -6.45 -1.87 8.20
C MET A 153 -7.31 -2.91 8.89
N ASN A 154 -7.47 -2.75 10.21
CA ASN A 154 -8.30 -3.63 11.02
C ASN A 154 -9.73 -3.11 11.21
N GLU A 155 -9.90 -1.80 11.12
CA GLU A 155 -11.18 -1.11 11.25
C GLU A 155 -11.32 -0.13 10.09
N ASP A 156 -12.56 0.23 9.76
CA ASP A 156 -12.81 1.28 8.79
C ASP A 156 -12.13 2.59 9.23
N LEU A 157 -11.48 3.25 8.29
CA LEU A 157 -10.94 4.61 8.45
C LEU A 157 -12.00 5.64 8.83
N ASP A 158 -13.27 5.26 8.71
CA ASP A 158 -14.45 6.08 8.84
C ASP A 158 -14.88 6.32 10.29
N VAL A 159 -14.38 5.52 11.24
CA VAL A 159 -14.84 5.58 12.64
C VAL A 159 -14.57 6.94 13.33
N PRO A 160 -13.47 7.67 13.05
CA PRO A 160 -13.20 8.97 13.68
C PRO A 160 -13.63 10.20 12.86
N LEU A 161 -14.19 10.06 11.64
CA LEU A 161 -14.39 11.20 10.73
C LEU A 161 -15.86 11.66 10.62
N HIS A 162 -16.07 12.97 10.46
CA HIS A 162 -17.38 13.56 10.22
C HIS A 162 -17.93 13.11 8.85
N HIS A 163 -19.26 12.97 8.71
CA HIS A 163 -19.89 12.31 7.53
C HIS A 163 -19.49 12.85 6.14
N ILE A 164 -19.13 14.14 6.04
CA ILE A 164 -18.69 14.78 4.77
C ILE A 164 -17.27 14.32 4.40
N ASP A 165 -16.41 14.15 5.39
CA ASP A 165 -15.04 13.72 5.22
C ASP A 165 -14.93 12.25 4.79
N ARG A 166 -15.96 11.46 5.12
CA ARG A 166 -16.09 10.03 4.78
C ARG A 166 -16.16 9.80 3.27
N ASN A 167 -17.11 10.45 2.60
CA ASN A 167 -17.29 10.28 1.15
C ASN A 167 -16.08 10.77 0.34
N ALA A 168 -15.42 11.83 0.82
CA ALA A 168 -14.20 12.32 0.22
C ALA A 168 -13.04 11.31 0.39
N LEU A 169 -12.97 10.63 1.53
CA LEU A 169 -11.94 9.63 1.80
C LEU A 169 -12.18 8.33 1.01
N LEU A 170 -13.42 7.84 0.96
CA LEU A 170 -13.82 6.69 0.13
C LEU A 170 -13.51 6.91 -1.36
N ALA A 171 -13.61 8.14 -1.87
CA ALA A 171 -13.29 8.46 -3.27
C ALA A 171 -11.78 8.40 -3.61
N LEU A 172 -10.91 8.33 -2.59
CA LEU A 172 -9.44 8.27 -2.72
C LEU A 172 -8.88 6.85 -2.56
N LEU A 173 -9.74 5.91 -2.15
CA LEU A 173 -9.37 4.56 -1.77
C LEU A 173 -9.99 3.53 -2.70
N ASP A 174 -9.23 2.49 -2.99
CA ASP A 174 -9.74 1.23 -3.53
C ASP A 174 -9.74 0.19 -2.40
N TYR A 175 -10.88 -0.45 -2.15
CA TYR A 175 -11.06 -1.35 -1.01
C TYR A 175 -11.05 -2.81 -1.45
N VAL A 176 -10.26 -3.60 -0.73
CA VAL A 176 -10.32 -5.06 -0.79
C VAL A 176 -10.70 -5.57 0.59
N ASN A 177 -11.91 -6.13 0.70
CA ASN A 177 -12.41 -6.71 1.93
C ASN A 177 -11.82 -8.12 2.10
N ALA A 178 -11.04 -8.30 3.17
CA ALA A 178 -10.56 -9.58 3.64
C ALA A 178 -11.39 -10.03 4.86
N ILE A 179 -12.44 -10.80 4.60
CA ILE A 179 -13.29 -11.45 5.61
C ILE A 179 -12.76 -12.87 5.85
N CYS A 180 -12.05 -13.11 6.96
CA CYS A 180 -11.82 -14.47 7.46
C CYS A 180 -12.81 -14.80 8.57
#